data_AF-A0A3M1DK58-F1
#
_entry.id   AF-A0A3M1DK58-F1
#
_cell.length_a   1.000
_cell.length_b   1.000
_cell.length_c   1.000
_cell.angle_alpha   90.00
_cell.angle_beta   90.00
_cell.angle_gamma   90.00
#
_symmetry.space_group_name_H-M   'P 1'
#
loop_
_entity.id
_entity.type
_entity.pdbx_description
1 polymer ?
#
loop_
_entity_poly.entity_id
_entity_poly.type
_entity_poly.pdbx_seq_one_letter_code
_entity_poly.pdbx_strand_id
1 'polypeptide(L)'
;GWSLFVSSAVLQQEQLQVCPQERQIRAAVDAIRTNIRLFQARDLVVLSDGIDASYSTFGFIGRLLPEDISLRFNRLGDGVPVPETPALYLVAGEDPRTIDVLDRIGHLLKTWDVGSCGKWRLYATPGGLSFANGAPEPIGKWANGLQLWGYQVEKATPGESLILTTFWKATAERPLQWDHFFFHLFSPSGQFISQMDGPGVSSPYWRVGDWLILLTTLPLPADAPPGRYEIYCGLYSWPDLERIPLVAGEGTDNRLHLAEVQIP
;
A
#
# COMPACT_ATOMS: atom_id res chain seq x y z
N GLY A 1 26.36 18.97 -34.81
CA GLY A 1 27.02 19.24 -33.52
C GLY A 1 26.11 20.13 -32.71
N TRP A 2 25.50 19.59 -31.67
CA TRP A 2 24.70 20.33 -30.69
C TRP A 2 25.23 19.94 -29.32
N SER A 3 25.79 20.92 -28.63
CA SER A 3 26.46 20.77 -27.35
C SER A 3 25.46 20.54 -26.23
N LEU A 4 25.72 19.50 -25.45
CA LEU A 4 25.05 19.18 -24.19
C LEU A 4 25.31 20.28 -23.17
N PHE A 5 24.27 21.04 -22.82
CA PHE A 5 24.22 21.77 -21.56
C PHE A 5 23.40 20.93 -20.58
N VAL A 6 24.08 20.05 -19.86
CA VAL A 6 23.53 19.46 -18.64
C VAL A 6 23.57 20.57 -17.59
N SER A 7 22.38 21.04 -17.19
CA SER A 7 22.23 21.98 -16.08
C SER A 7 22.92 21.41 -14.84
N SER A 8 23.79 22.21 -14.24
CA SER A 8 24.51 21.95 -12.98
C SER A 8 23.59 21.71 -11.77
N ALA A 9 22.26 21.76 -11.95
CA ALA A 9 21.26 21.39 -10.95
C ALA A 9 20.93 19.88 -10.90
N VAL A 10 21.38 19.08 -11.87
CA VAL A 10 21.10 17.62 -11.96
C VAL A 10 22.21 16.76 -11.32
N LEU A 11 23.28 17.38 -10.80
CA LEU A 11 24.44 16.68 -10.24
C LEU A 11 24.58 16.80 -8.70
N GLN A 12 23.49 17.10 -7.97
CA GLN A 12 23.58 17.37 -6.53
C GLN A 12 22.59 16.63 -5.60
N GLN A 13 21.96 15.53 -6.04
CA GLN A 13 21.13 14.68 -5.15
C GLN A 13 21.24 13.17 -5.42
N GLU A 14 22.46 12.65 -5.52
CA GLU A 14 22.73 11.22 -5.29
C GLU A 14 23.71 11.04 -4.12
N GLN A 15 23.48 11.74 -3.02
CA GLN A 15 23.79 11.14 -1.72
C GLN A 15 22.66 10.14 -1.43
N LEU A 16 22.75 8.95 -2.01
CA LEU A 16 22.10 7.79 -1.42
C LEU A 16 22.56 7.76 0.04
N GLN A 17 21.67 8.12 0.94
CA GLN A 17 21.93 8.12 2.37
C GLN A 17 22.10 6.65 2.76
N VAL A 18 23.34 6.16 2.72
CA VAL A 18 23.67 4.76 3.02
C VAL A 18 23.36 4.54 4.49
N CYS A 19 22.19 3.99 4.77
CA CYS A 19 21.74 3.65 6.12
C CYS A 19 22.01 2.17 6.45
N PRO A 20 23.24 1.81 6.84
CA PRO A 20 23.42 0.64 7.69
C PRO A 20 24.09 1.05 9.01
N GLN A 21 23.26 1.36 10.00
CA GLN A 21 23.69 1.28 11.40
C GLN A 21 23.70 -0.21 11.78
N GLU A 22 24.81 -0.90 11.54
CA GLU A 22 24.97 -2.35 11.71
C GLU A 22 24.43 -2.86 13.06
N ARG A 23 24.63 -2.06 14.12
CA ARG A 23 24.07 -2.32 15.47
C ARG A 23 22.55 -2.36 15.49
N GLN A 24 21.88 -1.39 14.85
CA GLN A 24 20.41 -1.32 14.81
C GLN A 24 19.82 -2.43 13.94
N ILE A 25 20.48 -2.78 12.82
CA ILE A 25 20.06 -3.90 11.98
C ILE A 25 20.12 -5.21 12.77
N ARG A 26 21.23 -5.48 13.47
CA ARG A 26 21.34 -6.67 14.33
C ARG A 26 20.26 -6.69 15.42
N ALA A 27 20.07 -5.58 16.11
CA ALA A 27 19.04 -5.47 17.14
C ALA A 27 17.62 -5.69 16.60
N ALA A 28 17.31 -5.17 15.41
CA ALA A 28 16.02 -5.37 14.75
C ALA A 28 15.82 -6.84 14.35
N VAL A 29 16.82 -7.48 13.74
CA VAL A 29 16.76 -8.90 13.35
C VAL A 29 16.60 -9.81 14.57
N ASP A 30 17.32 -9.56 15.66
CA ASP A 30 17.20 -10.35 16.89
C ASP A 30 15.80 -10.20 17.52
N ALA A 31 15.25 -8.98 17.51
CA ALA A 31 13.88 -8.74 17.96
C ALA A 31 12.85 -9.45 17.07
N ILE A 32 13.02 -9.40 15.74
CA ILE A 32 12.14 -10.10 14.79
C ILE A 32 12.18 -11.61 15.05
N ARG A 33 13.36 -12.23 15.13
CA ARG A 33 13.51 -13.67 15.40
C ARG A 33 12.88 -14.09 16.72
N THR A 34 13.03 -13.27 17.76
CA THR A 34 12.42 -13.51 19.07
C THR A 34 10.90 -13.48 18.96
N ASN A 35 10.34 -12.46 18.32
CA ASN A 35 8.89 -12.27 18.23
C ASN A 35 8.21 -13.21 17.23
N ILE A 36 8.91 -13.69 16.20
CA ILE A 36 8.41 -14.75 15.30
C ILE A 36 8.00 -15.98 16.11
N ARG A 37 8.84 -16.38 17.07
CA ARG A 37 8.56 -17.52 17.95
C ARG A 37 7.44 -17.22 18.94
N LEU A 38 7.47 -16.04 19.56
CA LEU A 38 6.48 -15.65 20.59
C LEU A 38 5.06 -15.55 20.03
N PHE A 39 4.92 -14.94 18.85
CA PHE A 39 3.62 -14.73 18.20
C PHE A 39 3.25 -15.84 17.22
N GLN A 40 4.12 -16.86 17.07
CA GLN A 40 3.97 -17.95 16.08
C GLN A 40 3.73 -17.41 14.66
N ALA A 41 4.32 -16.24 14.37
CA ALA A 41 4.13 -15.56 13.09
C ALA A 41 4.89 -16.30 11.99
N ARG A 42 4.23 -16.51 10.85
CA ARG A 42 4.85 -17.09 9.64
C ARG A 42 5.13 -16.04 8.56
N ASP A 43 4.63 -14.83 8.77
CA ASP A 43 4.84 -13.70 7.87
C ASP A 43 5.58 -12.58 8.59
N LEU A 44 6.60 -12.05 7.91
CA LEU A 44 7.14 -10.72 8.18
C LEU A 44 6.82 -9.83 6.98
N VAL A 45 6.00 -8.81 7.23
CA VAL A 45 5.72 -7.74 6.30
C VAL A 45 6.75 -6.62 6.53
N VAL A 46 7.43 -6.20 5.49
CA VAL A 46 8.38 -5.09 5.51
C VAL A 46 7.76 -3.91 4.77
N LEU A 47 7.48 -2.83 5.50
CA LEU A 47 6.98 -1.57 4.95
C LEU A 47 8.14 -0.58 4.87
N SER A 48 8.70 -0.39 3.67
CA SER A 48 9.90 0.45 3.44
C SER A 48 9.79 1.26 2.14
N ASP A 49 10.90 1.64 1.54
CA ASP A 49 11.02 2.31 0.24
C ASP A 49 10.58 1.49 -0.99
N GLY A 50 10.63 0.15 -0.91
CA GLY A 50 10.45 -0.75 -2.05
C GLY A 50 9.16 -1.56 -2.03
N ILE A 51 8.67 -1.92 -3.22
CA ILE A 51 7.49 -2.78 -3.40
C ILE A 51 7.83 -4.28 -3.44
N ASP A 52 9.11 -4.61 -3.52
CA ASP A 52 9.65 -5.97 -3.41
C ASP A 52 11.04 -5.96 -2.77
N ALA A 53 11.63 -7.15 -2.61
CA ALA A 53 12.98 -7.31 -2.06
C ALA A 53 14.09 -6.68 -2.93
N SER A 54 13.89 -6.58 -4.25
CA SER A 54 14.88 -6.00 -5.17
C SER A 54 14.92 -4.48 -5.09
N TYR A 55 13.80 -3.85 -4.76
CA TYR A 55 13.68 -2.39 -4.62
C TYR A 55 13.71 -1.89 -3.17
N SER A 56 13.72 -2.78 -2.18
CA SER A 56 13.75 -2.41 -0.76
C SER A 56 15.18 -2.35 -0.23
N THR A 57 15.49 -1.31 0.53
CA THR A 57 16.70 -1.24 1.37
C THR A 57 16.83 -2.41 2.36
N PHE A 58 15.74 -3.12 2.65
CA PHE A 58 15.69 -4.31 3.51
C PHE A 58 15.65 -5.63 2.74
N GLY A 59 15.87 -5.62 1.41
CA GLY A 59 15.88 -6.82 0.58
C GLY A 59 16.81 -7.93 1.06
N PHE A 60 17.84 -7.58 1.83
CA PHE A 60 18.78 -8.53 2.42
C PHE A 60 18.22 -9.32 3.61
N ILE A 61 17.13 -8.88 4.24
CA ILE A 61 16.67 -9.38 5.55
C ILE A 61 16.31 -10.87 5.52
N GLY A 62 15.89 -11.41 4.36
CA GLY A 62 15.58 -12.83 4.21
C GLY A 62 16.76 -13.75 4.48
N ARG A 63 17.99 -13.30 4.19
CA ARG A 63 19.22 -14.08 4.49
C ARG A 63 19.49 -14.19 5.98
N LEU A 64 18.79 -13.40 6.79
CA LEU A 64 18.96 -13.31 8.24
C LEU A 64 17.78 -13.93 8.99
N LEU A 65 16.80 -14.55 8.32
CA LEU A 65 15.64 -15.16 8.95
C LEU A 65 15.56 -16.66 8.63
N PRO A 66 14.82 -17.44 9.44
CA PRO A 66 14.55 -18.83 9.10
C PRO A 66 13.86 -18.97 7.73
N GLU A 67 14.16 -20.04 7.00
CA GLU A 67 13.67 -20.28 5.63
C GLU A 67 12.15 -20.46 5.54
N ASP A 68 11.51 -20.85 6.65
CA ASP A 68 10.07 -21.08 6.74
C ASP A 68 9.26 -19.80 7.04
N ILE A 69 9.93 -18.64 7.03
CA ILE A 69 9.30 -17.33 7.19
C ILE A 69 9.05 -16.72 5.82
N SER A 70 7.78 -16.47 5.55
CA SER A 70 7.34 -15.72 4.38
C SER A 70 7.69 -14.24 4.56
N LEU A 71 8.46 -13.71 3.60
CA LEU A 71 8.74 -12.28 3.50
C LEU A 71 7.81 -11.63 2.50
N ARG A 72 7.20 -10.53 2.93
CA ARG A 72 6.36 -9.68 2.09
C ARG A 72 6.89 -8.27 2.15
N PHE A 73 6.96 -7.60 1.02
CA PHE A 73 7.42 -6.21 0.95
C PHE A 73 6.28 -5.35 0.42
N ASN A 74 6.15 -4.16 0.98
CA ASN A 74 5.31 -3.13 0.43
C ASN A 74 5.96 -1.76 0.64
N ARG A 75 5.68 -0.82 -0.27
CA ARG A 75 6.12 0.55 -0.04
C ARG A 75 5.31 1.16 1.11
N LEU A 76 6.01 1.80 2.03
CA LEU A 76 5.44 2.56 3.14
C LEU A 76 4.57 3.69 2.59
N GLY A 77 3.33 3.77 3.07
CA GLY A 77 2.36 4.79 2.66
C GLY A 77 1.46 4.42 1.48
N ASP A 78 1.80 3.39 0.68
CA ASP A 78 0.96 2.94 -0.44
C ASP A 78 -0.17 2.01 0.04
N GLY A 79 0.06 1.29 1.14
CA GLY A 79 -0.92 0.40 1.75
C GLY A 79 -0.31 -0.58 2.75
N VAL A 80 -1.18 -1.34 3.42
CA VAL A 80 -0.83 -2.36 4.42
C VAL A 80 -1.45 -3.70 4.01
N PRO A 81 -0.65 -4.70 3.57
CA PRO A 81 -1.12 -6.07 3.49
C PRO A 81 -1.33 -6.62 4.90
N VAL A 82 -2.48 -7.22 5.14
CA VAL A 82 -2.86 -7.84 6.41
C VAL A 82 -3.05 -9.34 6.18
N PRO A 83 -2.04 -10.17 6.53
CA PRO A 83 -2.14 -11.61 6.41
C PRO A 83 -3.32 -12.20 7.21
N GLU A 84 -3.89 -13.29 6.70
CA GLU A 84 -4.94 -14.03 7.44
C GLU A 84 -4.39 -14.65 8.73
N THR A 85 -3.09 -14.94 8.79
CA THR A 85 -2.40 -15.50 9.96
C THR A 85 -1.69 -14.43 10.78
N PRO A 86 -1.30 -14.71 12.05
CA PRO A 86 -0.47 -13.80 12.81
C PRO A 86 0.80 -13.40 12.04
N ALA A 87 1.12 -12.12 12.08
CA ALA A 87 2.21 -11.53 11.30
C ALA A 87 3.00 -10.51 12.13
N LEU A 88 4.27 -10.35 11.78
CA LEU A 88 5.07 -9.22 12.23
C LEU A 88 5.20 -8.19 11.12
N TYR A 89 5.37 -6.92 11.51
CA TYR A 89 5.64 -5.83 10.58
C TYR A 89 6.90 -5.10 10.98
N LEU A 90 7.87 -5.01 10.07
CA LEU A 90 8.96 -4.06 10.17
C LEU A 90 8.59 -2.82 9.36
N VAL A 91 8.28 -1.72 10.06
CA VAL A 91 7.99 -0.42 9.44
C VAL A 91 9.26 0.40 9.48
N ALA A 92 9.84 0.68 8.32
CA ALA A 92 11.08 1.44 8.20
C ALA A 92 10.79 2.83 7.62
N GLY A 93 10.53 3.79 8.50
CA GLY A 93 10.20 5.16 8.14
C GLY A 93 9.03 5.72 8.95
N GLU A 94 8.55 6.88 8.53
CA GLU A 94 7.42 7.59 9.14
C GLU A 94 6.35 7.83 8.08
N ASP A 95 5.22 7.14 8.18
CA ASP A 95 3.98 7.48 7.49
C ASP A 95 2.83 7.39 8.50
N PRO A 96 2.21 8.53 8.88
CA PRO A 96 1.18 8.55 9.92
C PRO A 96 0.00 7.64 9.61
N ARG A 97 -0.44 7.55 8.35
CA ARG A 97 -1.60 6.73 7.95
C ARG A 97 -1.32 5.24 8.12
N THR A 98 -0.14 4.78 7.74
CA THR A 98 0.32 3.40 7.94
C THR A 98 0.43 3.09 9.44
N ILE A 99 1.02 4.01 10.22
CA ILE A 99 1.17 3.85 11.67
C ILE A 99 -0.20 3.76 12.34
N ASP A 100 -1.13 4.66 11.99
CA ASP A 100 -2.50 4.66 12.52
C ASP A 100 -3.24 3.36 12.21
N VAL A 101 -3.06 2.78 11.02
CA VAL A 101 -3.61 1.46 10.69
C VAL A 101 -3.02 0.40 11.62
N LEU A 102 -1.69 0.32 11.73
CA LEU A 102 -1.02 -0.71 12.54
C LEU A 102 -1.29 -0.57 14.04
N ASP A 103 -1.40 0.63 14.56
CA ASP A 103 -1.78 0.90 15.95
C ASP A 103 -3.21 0.43 16.26
N ARG A 104 -4.10 0.42 15.26
CA ARG A 104 -5.49 -0.09 15.41
C ARG A 104 -5.59 -1.60 15.32
N ILE A 105 -4.79 -2.24 14.45
CA ILE A 105 -4.93 -3.66 14.13
C ILE A 105 -3.91 -4.56 14.85
N GLY A 106 -2.94 -3.97 15.52
CA GLY A 106 -1.83 -4.71 16.14
C GLY A 106 -1.29 -4.05 17.39
N HIS A 107 -0.11 -4.50 17.77
CA HIS A 107 0.60 -4.05 18.97
C HIS A 107 2.02 -3.63 18.59
N LEU A 108 2.39 -2.41 18.92
CA LEU A 108 3.77 -1.93 18.82
C LEU A 108 4.63 -2.66 19.84
N LEU A 109 5.60 -3.43 19.36
CA LEU A 109 6.54 -4.19 20.18
C LEU A 109 7.80 -3.39 20.50
N LYS A 110 8.29 -2.64 19.51
CA LYS A 110 9.57 -1.92 19.64
C LYS A 110 9.66 -0.78 18.66
N THR A 111 10.32 0.29 19.09
CA THR A 111 10.78 1.38 18.22
C THR A 111 12.29 1.50 18.33
N TRP A 112 12.96 1.69 17.20
CA TRP A 112 14.37 2.06 17.11
C TRP A 112 14.48 3.44 16.50
N ASP A 113 15.25 4.30 17.14
CA ASP A 113 15.72 5.54 16.54
C ASP A 113 16.98 5.22 15.72
N VAL A 114 16.91 5.41 14.41
CA VAL A 114 18.02 5.18 13.47
C VAL A 114 18.62 6.50 12.99
N GLY A 115 18.50 7.56 13.80
CA GLY A 115 19.06 8.87 13.54
C GLY A 115 18.48 9.52 12.29
N SER A 116 19.35 9.96 11.39
CA SER A 116 18.92 10.60 10.14
C SER A 116 18.16 9.68 9.18
N CYS A 117 18.15 8.37 9.43
CA CYS A 117 17.39 7.37 8.67
C CYS A 117 15.93 7.25 9.15
N GLY A 118 15.51 8.03 10.15
CA GLY A 118 14.16 8.02 10.71
C GLY A 118 14.00 7.08 11.89
N LYS A 119 12.81 6.50 12.05
CA LYS A 119 12.56 5.46 13.07
C LYS A 119 12.08 4.19 12.41
N TRP A 120 12.46 3.07 13.03
CA TRP A 120 11.90 1.77 12.69
C TRP A 120 10.96 1.33 13.79
N ARG A 121 9.87 0.66 13.42
CA ARG A 121 8.91 0.07 14.35
C ARG A 121 8.72 -1.40 14.03
N LEU A 122 8.59 -2.21 15.08
CA LEU A 122 8.17 -3.60 14.98
C LEU A 122 6.78 -3.72 15.57
N TYR A 123 5.84 -4.19 14.76
CA TYR A 123 4.49 -4.53 15.20
C TYR A 123 4.26 -6.04 15.14
N ALA A 124 3.31 -6.51 15.94
CA ALA A 124 2.66 -7.81 15.76
C ALA A 124 1.16 -7.61 15.57
N THR A 125 0.57 -8.34 14.63
CA THR A 125 -0.89 -8.43 14.48
C THR A 125 -1.37 -9.84 14.80
N PRO A 126 -2.59 -10.00 15.33
CA PRO A 126 -3.24 -11.30 15.33
C PRO A 126 -3.59 -11.72 13.90
N GLY A 127 -3.94 -13.00 13.73
CA GLY A 127 -4.61 -13.49 12.52
C GLY A 127 -6.13 -13.33 12.61
N GLY A 128 -6.82 -13.66 11.52
CA GLY A 128 -8.29 -13.68 11.48
C GLY A 128 -8.96 -12.31 11.53
N LEU A 129 -8.21 -11.24 11.24
CA LEU A 129 -8.76 -9.90 11.14
C LEU A 129 -9.76 -9.80 9.96
N SER A 130 -10.79 -8.99 10.14
CA SER A 130 -11.79 -8.74 9.11
C SER A 130 -12.10 -7.26 8.99
N PHE A 131 -12.15 -6.77 7.75
CA PHE A 131 -12.46 -5.38 7.41
C PHE A 131 -13.74 -5.27 6.59
N ALA A 132 -14.58 -6.32 6.61
CA ALA A 132 -15.90 -6.30 5.99
C ALA A 132 -16.87 -5.34 6.70
N ASN A 133 -16.60 -4.93 7.94
CA ASN A 133 -17.40 -3.98 8.71
C ASN A 133 -18.92 -4.30 8.75
N GLY A 134 -19.25 -5.59 8.81
CA GLY A 134 -20.64 -6.07 8.82
C GLY A 134 -21.32 -6.11 7.45
N ALA A 135 -20.64 -5.74 6.36
CA ALA A 135 -21.16 -5.87 5.01
C ALA A 135 -21.41 -7.37 4.66
N PRO A 136 -22.58 -7.71 4.10
CA PRO A 136 -22.90 -9.09 3.75
C PRO A 136 -22.19 -9.58 2.48
N GLU A 137 -21.77 -8.65 1.62
CA GLU A 137 -21.13 -8.93 0.34
C GLU A 137 -20.15 -7.81 -0.05
N PRO A 138 -19.15 -8.08 -0.90
CA PRO A 138 -18.26 -7.05 -1.40
C PRO A 138 -18.97 -6.13 -2.41
N ILE A 139 -18.57 -4.86 -2.42
CA ILE A 139 -19.04 -3.80 -3.33
C ILE A 139 -18.63 -4.11 -4.78
N GLY A 140 -17.46 -4.70 -4.97
CA GLY A 140 -16.94 -5.06 -6.28
C GLY A 140 -16.12 -6.35 -6.26
N LYS A 141 -16.17 -7.12 -7.34
CA LYS A 141 -15.36 -8.32 -7.55
C LYS A 141 -14.67 -8.26 -8.90
N TRP A 142 -13.39 -8.61 -8.93
CA TRP A 142 -12.58 -8.69 -10.15
C TRP A 142 -12.28 -10.14 -10.51
N ALA A 143 -12.12 -10.40 -11.81
CA ALA A 143 -11.86 -11.75 -12.34
C ALA A 143 -10.59 -12.40 -11.78
N ASN A 144 -9.64 -11.60 -11.28
CA ASN A 144 -8.42 -12.06 -10.63
C ASN A 144 -8.62 -12.51 -9.16
N GLY A 145 -9.86 -12.54 -8.66
CA GLY A 145 -10.17 -12.96 -7.30
C GLY A 145 -9.98 -11.87 -6.24
N LEU A 146 -9.78 -10.61 -6.62
CA LEU A 146 -9.80 -9.49 -5.67
C LEU A 146 -11.23 -8.99 -5.46
N GLN A 147 -11.54 -8.66 -4.21
CA GLN A 147 -12.86 -8.16 -3.81
C GLN A 147 -12.71 -6.86 -3.02
N LEU A 148 -13.45 -5.82 -3.38
CA LEU A 148 -13.55 -4.60 -2.59
C LEU A 148 -14.71 -4.71 -1.60
N TRP A 149 -14.45 -4.56 -0.31
CA TRP A 149 -15.48 -4.70 0.73
C TRP A 149 -15.93 -3.39 1.34
N GLY A 150 -15.12 -2.33 1.23
CA GLY A 150 -15.44 -1.06 1.85
C GLY A 150 -14.41 0.01 1.52
N TYR A 151 -14.75 1.25 1.86
CA TYR A 151 -13.88 2.39 1.71
C TYR A 151 -14.22 3.48 2.73
N GLN A 152 -13.28 4.40 2.90
CA GLN A 152 -13.42 5.64 3.68
C GLN A 152 -12.87 6.78 2.84
N VAL A 153 -13.66 7.84 2.67
CA VAL A 153 -13.25 9.05 1.98
C VAL A 153 -13.24 10.20 2.98
N GLU A 154 -12.14 10.92 3.06
CA GLU A 154 -12.06 12.13 3.87
C GLU A 154 -12.71 13.32 3.17
N LYS A 155 -12.82 14.44 3.88
CA LYS A 155 -13.39 15.66 3.32
C LYS A 155 -12.52 16.16 2.16
N ALA A 156 -13.17 16.46 1.04
CA ALA A 156 -12.51 17.07 -0.11
C ALA A 156 -12.33 18.59 0.09
N THR A 157 -11.09 19.05 -0.05
CA THR A 157 -10.73 20.48 0.02
C THR A 157 -9.96 20.85 -1.25
N PRO A 158 -10.39 21.86 -2.03
CA PRO A 158 -9.64 22.34 -3.18
C PRO A 158 -8.19 22.70 -2.84
N GLY A 159 -7.24 22.29 -3.68
CA GLY A 159 -5.81 22.54 -3.50
C GLY A 159 -5.11 21.58 -2.53
N GLU A 160 -5.85 20.68 -1.87
CA GLU A 160 -5.31 19.61 -1.04
C GLU A 160 -5.39 18.25 -1.75
N SER A 161 -4.90 17.19 -1.12
CA SER A 161 -5.11 15.82 -1.60
C SER A 161 -6.35 15.21 -0.95
N LEU A 162 -7.26 14.67 -1.75
CA LEU A 162 -8.36 13.86 -1.26
C LEU A 162 -7.81 12.52 -0.76
N ILE A 163 -8.02 12.22 0.52
CA ILE A 163 -7.54 10.99 1.16
C ILE A 163 -8.63 9.92 1.07
N LEU A 164 -8.23 8.74 0.57
CA LEU A 164 -9.08 7.58 0.37
C LEU A 164 -8.41 6.34 0.98
N THR A 165 -9.13 5.61 1.82
CA THR A 165 -8.73 4.27 2.29
C THR A 165 -9.69 3.23 1.73
N THR A 166 -9.19 2.15 1.16
CA THR A 166 -10.03 1.06 0.61
C THR A 166 -9.61 -0.30 1.19
N PHE A 167 -10.60 -1.18 1.41
CA PHE A 167 -10.43 -2.47 2.08
C PHE A 167 -10.73 -3.60 1.10
N TRP A 168 -9.69 -4.32 0.71
CA TRP A 168 -9.77 -5.38 -0.30
C TRP A 168 -9.50 -6.74 0.32
N LYS A 169 -10.09 -7.80 -0.22
CA LYS A 169 -9.81 -9.18 0.17
C LYS A 169 -9.35 -9.98 -1.03
N ALA A 170 -8.22 -10.67 -0.89
CA ALA A 170 -7.72 -11.62 -1.89
C ALA A 170 -8.38 -12.99 -1.68
N THR A 171 -9.02 -13.52 -2.72
CA THR A 171 -9.79 -14.77 -2.65
C THR A 171 -9.36 -15.84 -3.64
N ALA A 172 -8.36 -15.56 -4.48
CA ALA A 172 -7.77 -16.53 -5.41
C ALA A 172 -6.25 -16.49 -5.34
N GLU A 173 -5.62 -17.64 -5.61
CA GLU A 173 -4.18 -17.71 -5.85
C GLU A 173 -3.84 -17.00 -7.15
N ARG A 174 -2.69 -16.32 -7.17
CA ARG A 174 -2.31 -15.49 -8.31
C ARG A 174 -1.16 -16.07 -9.14
N PRO A 175 -1.25 -15.99 -10.47
CA PRO A 175 -0.07 -16.08 -11.32
C PRO A 175 0.84 -14.86 -11.11
N LEU A 176 2.13 -15.03 -11.39
CA LEU A 176 3.26 -14.12 -11.09
C LEU A 176 3.24 -12.74 -11.80
N GLN A 177 2.09 -12.27 -12.28
CA GLN A 177 1.97 -10.95 -12.91
C GLN A 177 1.69 -9.86 -11.87
N TRP A 178 2.25 -8.68 -12.11
CA TRP A 178 1.96 -7.51 -11.30
C TRP A 178 0.60 -6.99 -11.70
N ASP A 179 -0.27 -6.75 -10.73
CA ASP A 179 -1.45 -5.91 -10.94
C ASP A 179 -1.31 -4.62 -10.16
N HIS A 180 -1.71 -3.54 -10.79
CA HIS A 180 -1.78 -2.20 -10.23
C HIS A 180 -3.23 -1.80 -10.03
N PHE A 181 -3.43 -0.89 -9.06
CA PHE A 181 -4.68 -0.22 -8.82
C PHE A 181 -4.69 1.12 -9.54
N PHE A 182 -5.88 1.57 -9.91
CA PHE A 182 -6.12 2.94 -10.31
C PHE A 182 -7.33 3.52 -9.57
N PHE A 183 -7.27 4.81 -9.34
CA PHE A 183 -8.36 5.63 -8.83
C PHE A 183 -8.46 6.87 -9.69
N HIS A 184 -9.65 7.16 -10.22
CA HIS A 184 -9.89 8.30 -11.10
C HIS A 184 -10.96 9.19 -10.48
N LEU A 185 -10.76 10.50 -10.55
CA LEU A 185 -11.71 11.51 -10.12
C LEU A 185 -12.26 12.26 -11.34
N PHE A 186 -13.57 12.36 -11.41
CA PHE A 186 -14.28 13.11 -12.45
C PHE A 186 -15.11 14.24 -11.84
N SER A 187 -15.18 15.36 -12.55
CA SER A 187 -15.97 16.54 -12.18
C SER A 187 -17.47 16.31 -12.36
N PRO A 188 -18.33 17.22 -11.86
CA PRO A 188 -19.77 17.17 -12.11
C PRO A 188 -20.14 17.22 -13.60
N SER A 189 -19.28 17.80 -14.45
CA SER A 189 -19.46 17.85 -15.90
C SER A 189 -18.91 16.62 -16.64
N GLY A 190 -18.40 15.61 -15.91
CA GLY A 190 -17.79 14.40 -16.46
C GLY A 190 -16.36 14.60 -16.96
N GLN A 191 -15.72 15.72 -16.63
CA GLN A 191 -14.32 15.96 -17.00
C GLN A 191 -13.39 15.19 -16.06
N PHE A 192 -12.34 14.57 -16.60
CA PHE A 192 -11.29 13.96 -15.80
C PHE A 192 -10.49 15.03 -15.03
N ILE A 193 -10.29 14.83 -13.73
CA ILE A 193 -9.67 15.82 -12.83
C ILE A 193 -8.34 15.32 -12.29
N SER A 194 -8.28 14.07 -11.83
CA SER A 194 -7.11 13.54 -11.15
C SER A 194 -7.11 12.02 -11.18
N GLN A 195 -5.92 11.43 -11.04
CA GLN A 195 -5.75 10.00 -10.86
C GLN A 195 -4.63 9.66 -9.89
N MET A 196 -4.70 8.44 -9.38
CA MET A 196 -3.58 7.72 -8.78
C MET A 196 -3.52 6.35 -9.44
N ASP A 197 -2.34 5.94 -9.86
CA ASP A 197 -2.06 4.63 -10.45
C ASP A 197 -0.82 4.03 -9.81
N GLY A 198 -0.85 2.74 -9.50
CA GLY A 198 0.34 2.06 -9.02
C GLY A 198 0.08 0.76 -8.29
N PRO A 199 1.14 0.17 -7.72
CA PRO A 199 1.06 -1.16 -7.10
C PRO A 199 0.18 -1.17 -5.84
N GLY A 200 0.03 -0.04 -5.13
CA GLY A 200 -0.72 0.01 -3.87
C GLY A 200 -0.14 -0.98 -2.85
N VAL A 201 -0.88 -2.07 -2.58
CA VAL A 201 -0.32 -3.24 -1.92
C VAL A 201 0.24 -4.19 -2.97
N SER A 202 1.53 -4.51 -2.90
CA SER A 202 2.29 -5.26 -3.90
C SER A 202 1.72 -6.66 -4.17
N SER A 203 1.21 -6.85 -5.40
CA SER A 203 0.48 -8.03 -5.85
C SER A 203 1.22 -9.36 -5.84
N PRO A 204 2.55 -9.42 -6.08
CA PRO A 204 3.29 -10.67 -5.95
C PRO A 204 3.25 -11.30 -4.55
N TYR A 205 2.90 -10.53 -3.51
CA TYR A 205 2.88 -11.00 -2.13
C TYR A 205 1.47 -11.33 -1.60
N TRP A 206 0.43 -11.13 -2.40
CA TRP A 206 -0.94 -11.43 -2.00
C TRP A 206 -1.12 -12.93 -1.86
N ARG A 207 -1.84 -13.33 -0.83
CA ARG A 207 -2.27 -14.71 -0.58
C ARG A 207 -3.77 -14.74 -0.36
N VAL A 208 -4.36 -15.89 -0.66
CA VAL A 208 -5.77 -16.14 -0.35
C VAL A 208 -6.00 -15.89 1.14
N GLY A 209 -7.07 -15.15 1.46
CA GLY A 209 -7.42 -14.80 2.84
C GLY A 209 -6.87 -13.44 3.28
N ASP A 210 -5.83 -12.92 2.63
CA ASP A 210 -5.27 -11.60 2.96
C ASP A 210 -6.32 -10.50 2.79
N TRP A 211 -6.26 -9.54 3.71
CA TRP A 211 -6.83 -8.22 3.52
C TRP A 211 -5.77 -7.25 3.02
N LEU A 212 -6.12 -6.34 2.13
CA LEU A 212 -5.25 -5.28 1.63
C LEU A 212 -5.91 -3.95 1.96
N ILE A 213 -5.27 -3.17 2.83
CA ILE A 213 -5.70 -1.81 3.17
C ILE A 213 -4.90 -0.86 2.30
N LEU A 214 -5.55 -0.24 1.31
CA LEU A 214 -4.89 0.69 0.39
C LEU A 214 -5.03 2.12 0.90
N LEU A 215 -3.93 2.88 0.88
CA LEU A 215 -3.86 4.25 1.39
C LEU A 215 -3.62 5.22 0.23
N THR A 216 -4.70 5.64 -0.41
CA THR A 216 -4.66 6.43 -1.65
C THR A 216 -4.83 7.92 -1.39
N THR A 217 -4.17 8.73 -2.21
CA THR A 217 -4.40 10.18 -2.30
C THR A 217 -4.70 10.58 -3.73
N LEU A 218 -5.68 11.45 -3.94
CA LEU A 218 -5.98 12.05 -5.24
C LEU A 218 -5.74 13.56 -5.14
N PRO A 219 -4.74 14.13 -5.83
CA PRO A 219 -4.52 15.57 -5.85
C PRO A 219 -5.77 16.31 -6.36
N LEU A 220 -6.22 17.34 -5.63
CA LEU A 220 -7.32 18.21 -6.07
C LEU A 220 -6.75 19.56 -6.54
N PRO A 221 -7.13 20.04 -7.74
CA PRO A 221 -6.79 21.40 -8.17
C PRO A 221 -7.31 22.46 -7.19
N ALA A 222 -6.56 23.55 -7.02
CA ALA A 222 -6.98 24.67 -6.17
C ALA A 222 -8.20 25.41 -6.73
N ASP A 223 -8.41 25.33 -8.04
CA ASP A 223 -9.52 25.89 -8.79
C ASP A 223 -10.60 24.84 -9.15
N ALA A 224 -10.60 23.69 -8.46
CA ALA A 224 -11.61 22.65 -8.65
C ALA A 224 -13.02 23.25 -8.49
N PRO A 225 -13.88 23.21 -9.52
CA PRO A 225 -15.23 23.77 -9.44
C PRO A 225 -16.04 23.15 -8.29
N PRO A 226 -16.88 23.91 -7.59
CA PRO A 226 -17.76 23.33 -6.57
C PRO A 226 -18.75 22.36 -7.20
N GLY A 227 -19.06 21.26 -6.51
CA GLY A 227 -20.03 20.29 -7.00
C GLY A 227 -19.76 18.85 -6.55
N ARG A 228 -20.56 17.94 -7.11
CA ARG A 228 -20.48 16.49 -6.88
C ARG A 228 -19.51 15.85 -7.87
N TYR A 229 -18.43 15.30 -7.35
CA TYR A 229 -17.42 14.58 -8.11
C TYR A 229 -17.63 13.08 -7.96
N GLU A 230 -17.25 12.33 -8.98
CA GLU A 230 -17.35 10.88 -9.01
C GLU A 230 -15.97 10.25 -8.95
N ILE A 231 -15.81 9.23 -8.09
CA ILE A 231 -14.59 8.44 -7.96
C ILE A 231 -14.85 7.08 -8.57
N TYR A 232 -13.94 6.66 -9.44
CA TYR A 232 -13.93 5.31 -10.00
C TYR A 232 -12.64 4.59 -9.63
N CYS A 233 -12.70 3.27 -9.44
CA CYS A 233 -11.51 2.46 -9.16
C CYS A 233 -11.51 1.15 -9.96
N GLY A 234 -10.34 0.54 -10.03
CA GLY A 234 -10.18 -0.81 -10.56
C GLY A 234 -8.72 -1.22 -10.63
N LEU A 235 -8.45 -2.25 -11.43
CA LEU A 235 -7.12 -2.81 -11.59
C LEU A 235 -6.73 -2.98 -13.06
N TYR A 236 -5.42 -3.01 -13.32
CA TYR A 236 -4.85 -3.42 -14.59
C TYR A 236 -3.60 -4.28 -14.36
N SER A 237 -3.26 -5.15 -15.32
CA SER A 237 -2.01 -5.93 -15.30
C SER A 237 -0.83 -5.06 -15.74
N TRP A 238 0.34 -5.28 -15.16
CA TRP A 238 1.60 -4.61 -15.51
C TRP A 238 2.63 -5.67 -15.91
N PRO A 239 3.33 -5.50 -17.05
CA PRO A 239 3.39 -4.28 -17.87
C PRO A 239 2.35 -4.18 -19.00
N ASP A 240 1.43 -5.13 -19.13
CA ASP A 240 0.54 -5.24 -20.32
C ASP A 240 -0.53 -4.14 -20.39
N LEU A 241 -0.80 -3.45 -19.28
CA LEU A 241 -1.80 -2.38 -19.12
C LEU A 241 -3.24 -2.81 -19.45
N GLU A 242 -3.55 -4.10 -19.30
CA GLU A 242 -4.90 -4.62 -19.55
C GLU A 242 -5.76 -4.47 -18.30
N ARG A 243 -6.91 -3.80 -18.43
CA ARG A 243 -7.89 -3.69 -17.33
C ARG A 243 -8.38 -5.07 -16.93
N ILE A 244 -8.35 -5.34 -15.63
CA ILE A 244 -8.84 -6.59 -15.10
C ILE A 244 -10.37 -6.54 -15.06
N PRO A 245 -11.07 -7.55 -15.59
CA PRO A 245 -12.52 -7.51 -15.66
C PRO A 245 -13.20 -7.35 -14.29
N LEU A 246 -14.13 -6.40 -14.21
CA LEU A 246 -15.07 -6.27 -13.10
C LEU A 246 -16.20 -7.27 -13.35
N VAL A 247 -16.33 -8.28 -12.50
CA VAL A 247 -17.30 -9.38 -12.65
C VAL A 247 -18.55 -9.21 -11.78
N ALA A 248 -18.50 -8.33 -10.77
CA ALA A 248 -19.65 -7.91 -9.99
C ALA A 248 -19.41 -6.51 -9.40
N GLY A 249 -20.47 -5.73 -9.22
CA GLY A 249 -20.44 -4.35 -8.73
C GLY A 249 -20.98 -3.35 -9.75
N GLU A 250 -21.28 -2.13 -9.31
CA GLU A 250 -21.77 -1.07 -10.18
C GLU A 250 -20.60 -0.41 -10.92
N GLY A 251 -20.51 -0.63 -12.23
CA GLY A 251 -19.40 -0.14 -13.02
C GLY A 251 -19.57 -0.35 -14.52
N THR A 252 -18.70 0.31 -15.28
CA THR A 252 -18.60 0.18 -16.74
C THR A 252 -17.12 0.21 -17.11
N ASP A 253 -16.74 -0.35 -18.26
CA ASP A 253 -15.33 -0.34 -18.72
C ASP A 253 -14.32 -0.90 -17.66
N ASN A 254 -14.71 -1.97 -16.97
CA ASN A 254 -13.91 -2.64 -15.94
C ASN A 254 -13.46 -1.72 -14.78
N ARG A 255 -14.13 -0.58 -14.58
CA ARG A 255 -14.00 0.29 -13.40
C ARG A 255 -15.30 0.30 -12.61
N LEU A 256 -15.19 0.20 -11.30
CA LEU A 256 -16.28 0.33 -10.34
C LEU A 256 -16.50 1.82 -10.04
N HIS A 257 -17.75 2.28 -10.02
CA HIS A 257 -18.10 3.56 -9.40
C HIS A 257 -17.97 3.40 -7.88
N LEU A 258 -16.95 4.02 -7.30
CA LEU A 258 -16.57 3.81 -5.91
C LEU A 258 -17.37 4.68 -4.95
N ALA A 259 -17.41 5.98 -5.22
CA ALA A 259 -17.97 6.97 -4.32
C ALA A 259 -18.22 8.29 -5.02
N GLU A 260 -19.06 9.11 -4.41
CA GLU A 260 -19.24 10.49 -4.78
C GLU A 260 -18.75 11.39 -3.64
N VAL A 261 -18.10 12.49 -4.00
CA VAL A 261 -17.58 13.45 -3.03
C VAL A 261 -18.04 14.85 -3.39
N GLN A 262 -18.47 15.59 -2.38
CA GLN A 262 -18.84 16.99 -2.54
C GLN A 262 -17.61 17.87 -2.32
N ILE A 263 -17.28 18.68 -3.32
CA ILE A 263 -16.33 19.78 -3.19
C ILE A 263 -17.13 21.07 -2.97
N PRO A 264 -16.85 21.83 -1.89
CA PRO A 264 -17.61 23.03 -1.52
C PRO A 264 -17.38 24.21 -2.47
#